data_AF-A0A2D0H876-F1
#
_entry.id   AF-A0A2D0H876-F1
#
_cell.length_a   1.000
_cell.length_b   1.000
_cell.length_c   1.000
_cell.angle_alpha   90.00
_cell.angle_beta   90.00
_cell.angle_gamma   90.00
#
_symmetry.space_group_name_H-M   'P 1'
#
loop_
_entity.id
_entity.type
_entity.pdbx_description
1 polymer ?
#
loop_
_entity_poly.entity_id
_entity_poly.type
_entity_poly.pdbx_seq_one_letter_code
_entity_poly.pdbx_strand_id
1 'polypeptide(L)' 'MITGDQDPRHSREVDAETAKYFRGDFVWLPEVGLPGHGHLQMLEHGNLAIAEVFINWLHSKGL' A
#
# COMPACT_ATOMS: atom_id res chain seq x y z
N MET A 1 4.55 -4.27 1.39
CA MET A 1 3.10 -4.46 1.56
C MET A 1 2.44 -3.11 1.48
N ILE A 2 1.46 -2.96 0.61
CA ILE A 2 0.68 -1.72 0.46
C ILE A 2 -0.75 -2.04 0.88
N THR A 3 -1.29 -1.28 1.82
CA THR A 3 -2.60 -1.56 2.41
C THR A 3 -3.45 -0.30 2.43
N GLY A 4 -4.72 -0.44 2.02
CA GLY A 4 -5.73 0.60 2.08
C GLY A 4 -6.61 0.48 3.32
N ASP A 5 -7.33 1.54 3.66
CA ASP A 5 -8.15 1.66 4.87
C ASP A 5 -9.60 1.18 4.73
N GLN A 6 -10.02 0.77 3.53
CA GLN A 6 -11.37 0.28 3.25
C GLN A 6 -11.41 -1.21 2.88
N ASP A 7 -10.33 -1.95 3.10
CA ASP A 7 -10.35 -3.43 3.01
C ASP A 7 -10.50 -4.05 4.41
N PRO A 8 -11.70 -4.51 4.81
CA PRO A 8 -11.92 -5.08 6.14
C PRO A 8 -11.19 -6.40 6.37
N ARG A 9 -10.62 -7.02 5.33
CA ARG A 9 -9.84 -8.27 5.44
C ARG A 9 -8.37 -8.00 5.75
N HIS A 10 -7.92 -6.76 5.55
CA HIS A 10 -6.53 -6.34 5.66
C HIS A 10 -6.42 -5.15 6.61
N SER A 11 -6.40 -5.43 7.92
CA SER A 11 -6.16 -4.38 8.91
C SER A 11 -4.72 -3.90 8.84
N ARG A 12 -4.53 -2.61 9.14
CA ARG A 12 -3.22 -1.96 9.17
C ARG A 12 -2.21 -2.74 10.02
N GLU A 13 -2.62 -3.16 11.21
CA GLU A 13 -1.74 -3.79 12.20
C GLU A 13 -1.25 -5.16 11.73
N VAL A 14 -2.14 -5.98 11.17
CA VAL A 14 -1.82 -7.32 10.70
C VAL A 14 -0.88 -7.25 9.50
N ASP A 15 -1.18 -6.38 8.55
CA ASP A 15 -0.37 -6.20 7.36
C ASP A 15 1.00 -5.58 7.72
N ALA A 16 1.06 -4.61 8.63
CA ALA A 16 2.33 -4.04 9.10
C ALA A 16 3.24 -5.10 9.76
N GLU A 17 2.70 -5.94 10.65
CA GLU A 17 3.48 -7.02 11.26
C GLU A 17 3.85 -8.11 10.25
N THR A 18 3.01 -8.38 9.25
CA THR A 18 3.33 -9.31 8.16
C THR A 18 4.50 -8.80 7.32
N ALA A 19 4.48 -7.52 6.94
CA ALA A 19 5.59 -6.90 6.21
C ALA A 19 6.91 -6.99 7.00
N LYS A 20 6.86 -6.66 8.29
CA LYS A 20 7.99 -6.75 9.20
C LYS A 20 8.52 -8.18 9.36
N TYR A 21 7.64 -9.17 9.46
CA TYR A 21 8.04 -10.59 9.52
C TYR A 21 8.89 -11.01 8.31
N PHE A 22 8.51 -10.56 7.11
CA PHE A 22 9.28 -10.80 5.88
C PHE A 22 10.45 -9.82 5.66
N ARG A 23 10.71 -8.90 6.60
CA ARG A 23 11.69 -7.80 6.46
C ARG A 23 11.41 -6.92 5.22
N GLY A 24 10.14 -6.83 4.82
CA GLY A 24 9.67 -5.97 3.74
C GLY A 24 9.25 -4.60 4.24
N ASP A 25 9.10 -3.67 3.30
CA ASP A 25 8.56 -2.35 3.58
C ASP A 25 7.02 -2.37 3.69
N PHE A 26 6.46 -1.48 4.49
CA PHE A 26 5.02 -1.30 4.65
C PHE A 26 4.60 0.12 4.26
N VAL A 27 3.53 0.24 3.49
CA VAL A 27 2.92 1.51 3.10
C VAL A 27 1.44 1.47 3.45
N TRP A 28 1.02 2.41 4.29
CA TRP A 28 -0.38 2.69 4.58
C TRP A 28 -0.87 3.80 3.66
N LEU A 29 -1.79 3.49 2.74
CA LEU A 29 -2.21 4.43 1.70
C LEU A 29 -2.72 5.79 2.23
N PRO A 30 -3.51 5.85 3.33
CA PRO A 30 -3.89 7.14 3.92
C PRO A 30 -2.72 8.03 4.36
N GLU A 31 -1.59 7.44 4.79
CA GLU A 31 -0.41 8.21 5.22
C GLU A 31 0.38 8.82 4.05
N VAL A 32 0.19 8.31 2.85
CA VAL A 32 0.77 8.86 1.62
C VAL A 32 -0.24 9.68 0.81
N GLY A 33 -1.34 10.11 1.46
CA GLY A 33 -2.35 10.98 0.85
C GLY A 33 -3.38 10.25 -0.02
N LEU A 34 -3.50 8.93 0.11
CA LEU A 34 -4.42 8.09 -0.64
C LEU A 34 -5.41 7.37 0.31
N PRO A 35 -6.35 8.09 0.95
CA PRO A 35 -7.39 7.45 1.77
C PRO A 35 -8.52 6.88 0.91
N GLY A 36 -9.28 5.94 1.47
CA GLY A 36 -10.50 5.39 0.86
C GLY A 36 -10.31 4.17 -0.04
N HIS A 37 -9.12 3.56 -0.04
CA HIS A 37 -8.81 2.43 -0.92
C HIS A 37 -9.09 1.08 -0.27
N GLY A 38 -9.70 0.19 -1.05
CA GLY A 38 -10.10 -1.13 -0.62
C GLY A 38 -9.24 -2.23 -1.22
N HIS A 39 -9.88 -3.35 -1.51
CA HIS A 39 -9.21 -4.56 -1.98
C HIS A 39 -8.71 -4.46 -3.43
N LEU A 40 -9.47 -3.79 -4.29
CA LEU A 40 -9.24 -3.78 -5.75
C LEU A 40 -8.50 -2.51 -6.19
N GLN A 41 -7.44 -2.15 -5.46
CA GLN A 41 -6.64 -0.92 -5.64
C GLN A 41 -6.28 -0.62 -7.10
N MET A 42 -6.01 -1.65 -7.90
CA MET A 42 -5.64 -1.51 -9.32
C MET A 42 -6.81 -1.12 -10.25
N LEU A 43 -8.06 -1.33 -9.80
CA LEU A 43 -9.28 -1.02 -10.55
C LEU A 43 -10.03 0.22 -9.99
N GLU A 44 -9.58 0.74 -8.84
CA GLU A 44 -10.22 1.86 -8.16
C GLU A 44 -9.86 3.21 -8.77
N HIS A 45 -10.68 4.23 -8.49
CA HIS A 45 -10.31 5.61 -8.76
C HIS A 45 -9.09 5.96 -7.91
N GLY A 46 -8.03 6.52 -8.52
CA GLY A 46 -6.74 6.75 -7.84
C GLY A 46 -5.70 5.65 -8.05
N ASN A 47 -6.02 4.60 -8.81
CA ASN A 47 -5.09 3.51 -9.13
C ASN A 47 -3.75 3.97 -9.74
N LEU A 48 -3.75 5.03 -10.57
CA LEU A 48 -2.53 5.59 -11.13
C LEU A 48 -1.65 6.26 -10.07
N ALA A 49 -2.24 6.93 -9.08
CA ALA A 49 -1.48 7.51 -7.97
C ALA A 49 -0.90 6.41 -7.07
N ILE A 50 -1.64 5.32 -6.86
CA ILE A 50 -1.11 4.11 -6.19
C ILE A 50 0.05 3.51 -7.02
N ALA A 51 -0.08 3.46 -8.34
CA ALA A 51 1.01 3.01 -9.23
C ALA A 51 2.28 3.86 -9.08
N GLU A 52 2.14 5.18 -8.93
CA GLU A 52 3.28 6.07 -8.65
C GLU A 52 3.96 5.74 -7.31
N VAL A 53 3.21 5.34 -6.27
CA VAL A 53 3.80 4.86 -5.01
C VAL A 53 4.67 3.63 -5.25
N PHE A 54 4.21 2.66 -6.05
CA PHE A 54 4.99 1.48 -6.42
C PHE A 54 6.25 1.85 -7.22
N ILE A 55 6.12 2.72 -8.22
CA ILE A 55 7.24 3.16 -9.07
C ILE A 55 8.30 3.89 -8.23
N ASN A 56 7.88 4.81 -7.37
CA ASN A 56 8.79 5.54 -6.49
C ASN A 56 9.50 4.60 -5.50
N TRP A 57 8.79 3.60 -4.98
CA TRP A 57 9.40 2.56 -4.16
C TRP A 57 10.46 1.77 -4.96
N LEU A 58 10.18 1.34 -6.19
CA LEU A 58 11.15 0.64 -7.05
C LEU A 58 12.40 1.50 -7.30
N HIS A 59 12.21 2.77 -7.68
CA HIS A 59 13.32 3.71 -7.87
C HIS A 59 14.17 3.88 -6.60
N SER A 60 13.55 3.91 -5.41
CA SER A 60 14.28 3.98 -4.13
C SER A 60 15.14 2.73 -3.86
N LYS A 61 14.83 1.60 -4.50
CA LYS A 61 15.61 0.36 -4.45
C LYS A 61 16.60 0.24 -5.62
N GLY A 62 16.63 1.22 -6.53
CA GLY A 62 17.45 1.19 -7.73
C GLY A 62 16.95 0.21 -8.80
N LEU A 63 15.64 -0.08 -8.80
CA LEU A 63 14.95 -0.94 -9.76
C LEU A 63 14.14 -0.12 -10.77
#